data_AF-K9TNV0-F1
#
_entry.id   AF-K9TNV0-F1
#
_cell.length_a   1.000
_cell.length_b   1.000
_cell.length_c   1.000
_cell.angle_alpha   90.00
_cell.angle_beta   90.00
_cell.angle_gamma   90.00
#
_symmetry.space_group_name_H-M   'P 1'
#
loop_
_entity.id
_entity.type
_entity.pdbx_description
1 polymer ?
#
loop_
_entity_poly.entity_id
_entity_poly.type
_entity_poly.pdbx_seq_one_letter_code
_entity_poly.pdbx_strand_id
1 'polypeptide(L)' 'MNPQEVGYITDSEGNLTAVVIPIDLWRQILPQDNPSLETMTENIEDYCLNKAMDEAKETPLLSRQQALNFLG' A
#
# COMPACT_ATOMS: atom_id res chain seq x y z
N MET A 1 -16.98 1.72 -12.72
CA MET A 1 -15.78 1.36 -11.93
C MET A 1 -15.21 2.65 -11.38
N ASN A 2 -14.97 2.74 -10.08
CA ASN A 2 -14.19 3.84 -9.53
C ASN A 2 -12.77 3.72 -10.12
N PRO A 3 -12.25 4.74 -10.81
CA PRO A 3 -10.96 4.66 -11.50
C PRO A 3 -9.75 4.49 -10.56
N GLN A 4 -9.97 4.38 -9.25
CA GLN A 4 -8.97 4.33 -8.19
C GLN A 4 -8.94 2.99 -7.42
N GLU A 5 -9.76 2.01 -7.79
CA GLU A 5 -9.83 0.74 -7.06
C GLU A 5 -8.83 -0.29 -7.60
N VAL A 6 -8.14 -0.98 -6.68
CA VAL A 6 -7.30 -2.13 -6.97
C VAL A 6 -8.19 -3.32 -7.33
N GLY A 7 -7.89 -3.96 -8.47
CA GLY A 7 -8.60 -5.14 -8.96
C GLY A 7 -7.77 -6.41 -8.85
N TYR A 8 -8.39 -7.55 -9.18
CA TYR A 8 -7.73 -8.84 -9.20
C TYR A 8 -8.05 -9.60 -10.48
N ILE A 9 -7.07 -10.34 -10.99
CA ILE A 9 -7.23 -11.27 -12.12
C ILE A 9 -7.30 -12.68 -11.55
N THR A 10 -8.27 -13.46 -12.02
CA THR A 10 -8.41 -14.88 -11.68
C THR A 10 -8.11 -15.76 -12.88
N ASP A 11 -7.61 -16.96 -12.64
CA ASP A 11 -7.54 -18.01 -13.66
C ASP A 11 -8.94 -18.60 -13.96
N SER A 12 -8.98 -19.61 -14.83
CA SER A 12 -10.21 -20.32 -15.19
C SER A 12 -10.85 -21.12 -14.05
N GLU A 13 -10.10 -21.41 -12.99
CA GLU A 13 -10.57 -22.11 -11.80
C GLU A 13 -11.03 -21.15 -10.70
N GLY A 14 -10.85 -19.84 -10.91
CA GLY A 14 -11.21 -18.79 -9.96
C GLY A 14 -10.10 -18.45 -8.97
N ASN A 15 -8.89 -18.99 -9.12
CA ASN A 15 -7.77 -18.66 -8.25
C ASN A 15 -7.17 -17.31 -8.63
N LEU A 16 -6.81 -16.50 -7.64
CA LEU A 16 -6.15 -15.21 -7.85
C LEU A 16 -4.75 -15.42 -8.45
N THR A 17 -4.49 -14.79 -9.60
CA THR A 17 -3.20 -14.90 -10.30
C THR A 17 -2.42 -13.59 -10.35
N ALA A 18 -3.11 -12.45 -10.32
CA ALA A 18 -2.47 -11.14 -10.33
C ALA A 18 -3.35 -10.05 -9.72
N VAL A 19 -2.71 -8.93 -9.40
CA VAL A 19 -3.35 -7.69 -8.95
C VAL A 19 -3.31 -6.68 -10.10
N VAL A 20 -4.42 -5.95 -10.28
CA VAL A 20 -4.52 -4.82 -11.21
C VAL A 20 -4.46 -3.53 -10.42
N ILE A 21 -3.39 -2.76 -10.62
CA ILE A 21 -3.21 -1.46 -10.00
C ILE A 21 -3.51 -0.37 -11.05
N PRO A 22 -4.39 0.61 -10.78
CA PRO A 22 -4.61 1.74 -11.68
C PRO A 22 -3.31 2.45 -12.04
N ILE A 23 -3.12 2.83 -13.31
CA ILE A 23 -1.83 3.34 -13.79
C ILE A 23 -1.38 4.62 -13.06
N ASP A 24 -2.32 5.45 -12.63
CA ASP A 24 -2.02 6.68 -11.88
C ASP A 24 -1.50 6.39 -10.46
N LEU A 25 -1.99 5.31 -9.84
CA LEU A 25 -1.47 4.82 -8.56
C LEU A 25 -0.12 4.13 -8.78
N TRP A 26 0.00 3.29 -9.82
CA TRP A 26 1.24 2.61 -10.14
C TRP A 26 2.40 3.57 -10.35
N ARG A 27 2.19 4.67 -11.09
CA ARG A 27 3.21 5.70 -11.35
C ARG A 27 3.64 6.48 -10.10
N GLN A 28 2.79 6.56 -9.09
CA GLN A 28 3.15 7.18 -7.80
C GLN A 28 4.08 6.27 -7.00
N ILE A 29 3.88 4.95 -7.10
CA ILE A 29 4.70 3.94 -6.41
C ILE A 29 6.00 3.74 -7.18
N LEU A 30 5.92 3.53 -8.50
CA LEU A 30 7.03 3.19 -9.37
C LEU A 30 7.11 4.18 -10.53
N PRO A 31 7.86 5.29 -10.36
CA PRO A 31 7.99 6.31 -11.40
C PRO A 31 8.94 5.91 -12.54
N GLN A 32 9.76 4.87 -12.34
CA GLN A 32 10.73 4.39 -13.32
C GLN A 32 10.12 3.31 -14.21
N ASP A 33 10.50 3.31 -15.49
CA ASP A 33 10.15 2.23 -16.41
C ASP A 33 11.02 0.98 -16.11
N ASN A 34 10.37 -0.17 -15.97
CA ASN A 34 10.98 -1.49 -15.77
C ASN A 34 11.98 -1.60 -14.57
N PRO A 35 11.53 -1.30 -13.33
CA PRO A 35 12.35 -1.43 -12.12
C PRO A 35 12.73 -2.89 -11.84
N SER A 36 13.85 -3.10 -11.13
CA SER A 36 14.18 -4.42 -10.57
C SER A 36 13.16 -4.82 -9.50
N LEU A 37 13.02 -6.12 -9.22
CA LEU A 37 12.10 -6.60 -8.18
C LEU A 37 12.43 -6.03 -6.79
N GLU A 38 13.70 -5.84 -6.49
CA GLU A 38 14.17 -5.22 -5.24
C GLU A 38 13.69 -3.78 -5.14
N THR A 39 13.96 -2.97 -6.17
CA THR A 39 13.47 -1.59 -6.24
C THR A 39 11.94 -1.51 -6.24
N MET A 40 11.25 -2.47 -6.85
CA MET A 40 9.79 -2.56 -6.75
C MET A 40 9.31 -2.74 -5.31
N THR A 41 9.98 -3.62 -4.57
CA THR A 41 9.62 -3.95 -3.19
C THR A 41 9.83 -2.74 -2.29
N GLU A 42 11.01 -2.12 -2.33
CA GLU A 42 11.34 -0.94 -1.53
C GLU A 42 10.34 0.21 -1.76
N ASN A 43 10.05 0.53 -3.03
CA ASN A 43 9.11 1.61 -3.33
C ASN A 43 7.67 1.31 -2.89
N ILE A 44 7.23 0.05 -2.96
CA ILE A 44 5.92 -0.35 -2.43
C ILE A 44 5.88 -0.17 -0.91
N GLU A 45 6.93 -0.59 -0.20
CA GLU A 45 7.05 -0.44 1.25
C GLU A 45 7.03 1.04 1.65
N ASP A 46 7.84 1.87 0.99
CA ASP A 46 7.91 3.31 1.22
C ASP A 46 6.55 3.98 0.96
N TYR A 47 5.88 3.63 -0.14
CA TYR A 47 4.55 4.17 -0.44
C TYR A 47 3.54 3.81 0.65
N CYS A 48 3.51 2.53 1.07
CA CYS A 48 2.59 2.07 2.10
C CYS A 48 2.88 2.74 3.45
N LEU A 49 4.15 2.86 3.83
CA LEU A 49 4.56 3.49 5.08
C LEU A 49 4.20 4.98 5.08
N ASN A 50 4.51 5.70 4.02
CA ASN A 50 4.18 7.12 3.91
C ASN A 50 2.67 7.36 3.98
N LYS A 51 1.88 6.53 3.28
CA LYS A 51 0.42 6.60 3.35
C LYS A 51 -0.10 6.32 4.76
N ALA A 52 0.41 5.30 5.44
CA ALA A 52 0.04 5.00 6.81
C ALA A 52 0.39 6.15 7.77
N MET A 53 1.54 6.79 7.58
CA MET A 53 1.95 7.96 8.35
C MET A 53 1.06 9.18 8.07
N ASP A 54 0.64 9.40 6.83
CA ASP A 54 -0.30 10.47 6.48
C ASP A 54 -1.68 10.23 7.11
N GLU A 55 -2.20 9.01 7.04
CA GLU A 55 -3.46 8.63 7.69
C GLU A 55 -3.36 8.77 9.22
N ALA A 56 -2.21 8.45 9.80
CA ALA A 56 -1.97 8.58 11.23
C ALA A 56 -1.96 10.03 11.72
N LYS A 57 -1.74 11.04 10.86
CA LYS A 57 -1.82 12.47 11.25
C LYS A 57 -3.18 12.86 11.80
N GLU A 58 -4.23 12.22 11.30
CA GLU A 58 -5.61 12.46 11.76
C GLU A 58 -5.96 11.69 13.04
N THR A 59 -5.03 10.88 13.56
CA THR A 59 -5.24 10.09 14.77
C THR A 59 -4.70 10.80 16.00
N PRO A 60 -5.44 10.81 17.14
CA PRO A 60 -4.93 11.39 18.37
C PRO A 60 -3.69 10.65 18.88
N LEU A 61 -2.67 11.40 19.30
CA LEU A 61 -1.50 10.81 19.95
C LEU A 61 -1.90 10.17 21.28
N LEU A 62 -1.46 8.92 21.47
CA LEU A 62 -1.61 8.25 22.75
C LEU A 62 -0.71 8.91 23.80
N SER A 63 -1.25 9.15 24.99
CA SER A 63 -0.41 9.43 26.15
C SER A 63 0.49 8.23 26.45
N ARG A 64 1.59 8.46 27.18
CA ARG A 64 2.50 7.38 27.61
C ARG A 64 1.76 6.21 28.27
N GLN A 65 0.77 6.48 29.13
CA GLN A 65 0.01 5.42 29.80
C GLN A 65 -0.88 4.64 28.82
N GLN A 66 -1.54 5.34 27.89
CA GLN A 66 -2.35 4.69 26.85
C GLN A 66 -1.48 3.83 25.93
N ALA A 67 -0.30 4.31 25.56
CA ALA A 67 0.66 3.55 24.75
C ALA A 67 1.17 2.31 25.49
N LEU A 68 1.50 2.41 26.78
CA LEU A 68 1.89 1.25 27.59
C LEU A 68 0.76 0.22 27.68
N ASN A 69 -0.48 0.66 27.92
CA ASN A 69 -1.64 -0.24 27.96
C ASN A 69 -1.92 -0.92 26.60
N PHE A 70 -1.60 -0.26 25.48
CA PHE A 70 -1.75 -0.83 24.14
C PHE A 70 -0.71 -1.93 23.87
N LEU A 71 0.50 -1.79 24.41
CA LEU A 71 1.60 -2.75 24.21
C LEU A 71 1.50 -3.99 25.11
N GLY A 72 0.70 -3.95 26.18
CA GLY A 72 0.53 -5.04 27.15
C GLY A 72 1.27 -4.78 28.45
#